data_AF-A0A1U7GYJ9-F1
#
_entry.id   AF-A0A1U7GYJ9-F1
#
_cell.length_a   1.000
_cell.length_b   1.000
_cell.length_c   1.000
_cell.angle_alpha   90.00
_cell.angle_beta   90.00
_cell.angle_gamma   90.00
#
_symmetry.space_group_name_H-M   'P 1'
#
loop_
_entity.id
_entity.type
_entity.pdbx_description
1 polymer ?
#
loop_
_entity_poly.entity_id
_entity_poly.type
_entity_poly.pdbx_seq_one_letter_code
_entity_poly.pdbx_strand_id
1 'polypeptide(L)' 'MTQIIVDDNQGIESALRRFKRKVSKAGIFADMKKHRHFETPEQKRKRKELARHRQRKKNFHK' A
#
# COMPACT_ATOMS: atom_id res chain seq x y z
N MET A 1 7.53 7.21 5.83
CA MET A 1 8.10 6.33 6.86
C MET A 1 6.99 5.90 7.80
N THR A 2 6.92 4.63 8.19
CA THR A 2 5.89 4.14 9.13
C THR A 2 6.54 3.68 10.42
N GLN A 3 6.08 4.23 11.54
CA GLN A 3 6.55 3.87 12.88
C GLN A 3 5.37 3.36 13.72
N ILE A 4 5.68 2.48 14.67
CA ILE A 4 4.79 2.11 15.76
C ILE A 4 5.52 2.35 17.08
N ILE A 5 4.77 2.79 18.09
CA ILE A 5 5.26 2.84 19.47
C ILE A 5 4.76 1.57 20.15
N VAL A 6 5.69 0.83 20.75
CA VAL A 6 5.40 -0.39 21.50
C VAL A 6 5.37 -0.01 22.98
N ASP A 7 4.40 -0.58 23.69
CA ASP A 7 4.25 -0.41 25.13
C ASP A 7 4.84 -1.64 25.83
N ASP A 8 5.36 -1.48 27.04
CA ASP A 8 6.07 -2.56 27.77
C ASP A 8 5.16 -3.77 28.05
N ASN A 9 3.83 -3.55 28.12
CA ASN A 9 2.85 -4.61 28.35
C ASN A 9 2.32 -5.26 27.06
N GLN A 10 2.84 -4.90 25.87
CA GLN A 10 2.42 -5.52 24.62
C GLN A 10 3.32 -6.65 24.16
N GLY A 11 2.70 -7.80 23.89
CA GLY A 11 3.35 -8.89 23.16
C GLY A 11 3.83 -8.45 21.77
N ILE A 12 5.05 -8.88 21.42
CA ILE A 12 5.74 -8.56 20.15
C ILE A 12 4.89 -8.84 18.91
N GLU A 13 4.10 -9.91 18.93
CA GLU A 13 3.24 -10.30 17.80
C GLU A 13 2.15 -9.25 17.51
N SER A 14 1.56 -8.67 18.56
CA SER A 14 0.58 -7.59 18.43
C SER A 14 1.21 -6.33 17.82
N ALA A 15 2.41 -5.98 18.26
CA ALA A 15 3.19 -4.89 17.68
C ALA A 15 3.46 -5.13 16.18
N LEU A 16 3.96 -6.31 15.81
CA LEU A 16 4.23 -6.67 14.41
C LEU A 16 2.97 -6.64 13.54
N ARG A 17 1.83 -7.10 14.05
CA ARG A 17 0.54 -7.03 13.35
C ARG A 17 0.11 -5.59 13.08
N ARG A 18 0.27 -4.70 14.07
CA ARG A 18 -0.03 -3.26 13.91
C ARG A 18 0.93 -2.60 12.93
N PHE A 19 2.22 -2.93 13.00
CA PHE A 19 3.23 -2.45 12.05
C PHE A 19 2.88 -2.86 10.61
N LYS A 20 2.60 -4.14 10.37
CA LYS A 20 2.22 -4.64 9.04
C LYS A 20 0.99 -3.91 8.47
N ARG A 21 -0.01 -3.64 9.32
CA ARG A 21 -1.18 -2.83 8.93
C ARG A 21 -0.81 -1.39 8.58
N LYS A 22 0.05 -0.74 9.38
CA LYS A 22 0.53 0.63 9.11
C LYS A 22 1.33 0.71 7.81
N VAL A 23 2.25 -0.23 7.57
CA VAL A 23 3.04 -0.35 6.33
C VAL A 23 2.12 -0.55 5.12
N SER A 24 1.13 -1.44 5.22
CA SER A 24 0.17 -1.68 4.15
C SER A 24 -0.70 -0.46 3.87
N LYS A 25 -1.22 0.22 4.92
CA LYS A 25 -2.03 1.44 4.80
C LYS A 25 -1.23 2.60 4.19
N ALA A 26 0.05 2.71 4.52
CA ALA A 26 0.94 3.72 3.95
C ALA A 26 1.31 3.48 2.48
N GLY A 27 0.90 2.35 1.88
CA GLY A 27 1.13 2.08 0.46
C GLY A 27 2.58 1.78 0.10
N ILE A 28 3.46 1.55 1.08
CA ILE A 28 4.91 1.38 0.87
C ILE A 28 5.23 0.29 -0.15
N PHE A 29 4.53 -0.86 -0.09
CA PHE A 29 4.73 -1.93 -1.06
C PHE A 29 4.29 -1.56 -2.48
N ALA A 30 3.23 -0.76 -2.62
CA ALA A 30 2.74 -0.29 -3.91
C ALA A 30 3.71 0.72 -4.53
N ASP A 31 4.26 1.63 -3.70
CA ASP A 31 5.29 2.57 -4.12
C ASP A 31 6.57 1.85 -4.50
N MET A 32 7.02 0.89 -3.69
CA MET A 32 8.19 0.08 -4.02
C MET A 32 8.00 -0.59 -5.39
N LYS A 33 6.84 -1.24 -5.63
CA LYS A 33 6.53 -1.89 -6.91
C LYS A 33 6.51 -0.91 -8.09
N LYS A 34 5.95 0.29 -7.89
CA LYS A 34 5.88 1.36 -8.90
C LYS A 34 7.26 1.89 -9.29
N HIS A 35 8.21 1.96 -8.36
CA HIS A 35 9.53 2.52 -8.58
C HIS A 35 10.62 1.46 -8.83
N ARG A 36 10.26 0.18 -9.00
CA ARG A 36 11.23 -0.90 -9.31
C ARG A 36 11.99 -0.68 -10.61
N HIS A 37 11.37 -0.02 -11.58
CA HIS A 37 11.97 0.34 -12.86
C HIS A 37 11.38 1.67 -13.32
N PHE A 38 12.06 2.31 -14.28
CA PHE A 38 11.53 3.51 -14.91
C PHE A 38 10.30 3.15 -15.76
N GLU A 39 9.20 3.87 -15.50
CA GLU A 39 8.03 3.87 -16.37
C GLU A 39 8.02 5.18 -17.18
N THR A 40 7.80 5.08 -18.50
CA THR A 40 7.57 6.23 -19.37
C THR A 40 6.28 6.96 -18.96
N PRO A 41 6.09 8.24 -19.36
CA PRO A 41 4.88 8.99 -19.05
C PRO A 41 3.59 8.27 -19.50
N GLU A 42 3.61 7.62 -20.67
CA GLU A 42 2.48 6.85 -21.18
C GLU A 42 2.18 5.61 -20.34
N GLN A 43 3.22 4.84 -19.97
CA GLN A 43 3.08 3.69 -19.10
C GLN A 43 2.48 4.08 -17.74
N LYS A 44 2.93 5.22 -17.17
CA LYS A 44 2.35 5.79 -15.94
C LYS A 44 0.86 6.14 -16.12
N ARG A 45 0.46 6.75 -17.25
CA ARG A 45 -0.94 7.08 -17.55
C ARG A 45 -1.79 5.82 -17.65
N LYS A 46 -1.35 4.82 -18.43
CA LYS A 46 -2.04 3.53 -18.61
C LYS A 46 -2.23 2.79 -17.28
N ARG A 47 -1.19 2.73 -16.43
CA ARG A 47 -1.28 2.11 -15.10
C ARG A 47 -2.31 2.81 -14.20
N LYS A 48 -2.32 4.15 -14.17
CA LYS A 48 -3.29 4.94 -13.39
C LYS A 48 -4.72 4.70 -13.86
N GLU A 49 -4.95 4.63 -15.16
CA GLU A 49 -6.27 4.38 -15.74
C GLU A 49 -6.79 2.98 -15.38
N LEU A 50 -5.97 1.95 -15.56
CA LEU A 50 -6.32 0.58 -15.17
C LEU A 50 -6.63 0.47 -13.68
N ALA A 51 -5.88 1.16 -12.82
CA ALA A 51 -6.15 1.20 -11.39
C ALA A 51 -7.52 1.83 -11.08
N ARG A 52 -7.87 2.96 -11.72
CA ARG A 52 -9.19 3.60 -11.57
C ARG A 52 -10.32 2.70 -12.05
N HIS A 53 -10.14 2.05 -13.21
CA HIS A 53 -11.16 1.15 -13.75
C HIS A 53 -11.41 -0.05 -12.83
N ARG A 54 -10.35 -0.66 -12.28
CA ARG A 54 -10.48 -1.74 -11.27
C ARG A 54 -11.19 -1.27 -10.01
N GLN A 55 -10.88 -0.06 -9.52
CA GLN A 55 -11.54 0.51 -8.35
C GLN A 55 -13.04 0.76 -8.59
N ARG A 56 -13.41 1.31 -9.75
CA ARG A 56 -14.81 1.51 -10.15
C ARG A 56 -15.57 0.20 -10.20
N LYS A 57 -14.99 -0.83 -10.84
CA LYS A 57 -15.58 -2.18 -10.87
C LYS A 57 -15.78 -2.74 -9.46
N LYS A 58 -14.77 -2.62 -8.58
CA LYS A 58 -14.90 -3.09 -7.20
C LYS A 58 -16.01 -2.39 -6.42
N ASN A 59 -16.16 -1.08 -6.60
CA ASN A 59 -17.21 -0.31 -5.93
C ASN A 59 -18.61 -0.61 -6.48
N PHE A 60 -18.73 -1.03 -7.73
CA PHE A 60 -20.01 -1.39 -8.33
C PHE A 60 -20.56 -2.73 -7.80
N HIS A 61 -19.69 -3.65 -7.40
CA HIS A 61 -20.08 -4.96 -6.85
C HIS A 61 -20.14 -4.96 -5.31
N LYS A 62 -20.14 -3.79 -4.69
CA LYS A 62 -20.11 -3.61 -3.24
C LYS A 62 -21.36 -2.88 -2.79
#